data_AF-A0A961KCE8-F1
#
_entry.id   AF-A0A961KCE8-F1
#
_cell.length_a   1.000
_cell.length_b   1.000
_cell.length_c   1.000
_cell.angle_alpha   90.00
_cell.angle_beta   90.00
_cell.angle_gamma   90.00
#
_symmetry.space_group_name_H-M   'P 1'
#
loop_
_entity.id
_entity.type
_entity.pdbx_description
1 polymer ?
#
loop_
_entity_poly.entity_id
_entity_poly.type
_entity_poly.pdbx_seq_one_letter_code
_entity_poly.pdbx_strand_id
1 'polypeptide(L)'
;MAARSAAFVVAALGPVAAILSPLPARADTMAPWYTPATTRAAQFADFREDHRRTVVEFQPFRAELLGTGSDGTALRLTSLNPYVNAWFVLETGEGRSARSWHLENAAPELFTVSLGEDGRTLTIESEAGTTVCTPWEGELEAARQSNLPYAPICDQRLFLRNRGSGSRTTREAVTDFLRSYVPFGESLINVIKDTLYEDAYLTSAQTMDEAEAGSVVAALGQADLRSHPVMRSNLRVDLVGAEATQMEAGSWYAVQNAPGIYASVVQPGMVSQAVLNVPGANGLDGVENRSDVHMFAFDLSRFDLRYEIGTDHPQVDWSPRPSGAGRDYSLPGPDGFGTLDPLQMTGMLNPIFIDRVAGIFAGGFKRDHGAWRLTDFAYTNHGHHYGFVVNGVVLSRLQPGLATVYVLQDGSVHMETWSEDMDFLLPHIRFARQNGTPVIEPNAEGVGVPGTQVRSWMGGNWSGSAEAQLRTLRSGLCEREVDGRQILIYAVFMSVTPSGMARTFQAYHCDYAMLLDMNSLDLTYSAVYAREPGSPTFTIEHLDRRMAESDSRHRDGTPMGRFIEFSDNRDFFYLLRR
;
A
#
# COMPACT_ATOMS: atom_id res chain seq x y z
N MET A 1 -40.07 -39.37 -63.30
CA MET A 1 -39.07 -40.42 -62.99
C MET A 1 -38.43 -40.08 -61.64
N ALA A 2 -38.56 -41.00 -60.68
CA ALA A 2 -37.91 -41.14 -59.35
C ALA A 2 -37.68 -39.86 -58.50
N ALA A 3 -38.55 -39.46 -57.55
CA ALA A 3 -38.93 -40.05 -56.25
C ALA A 3 -37.94 -39.74 -55.10
N ARG A 4 -38.36 -38.98 -54.08
CA ARG A 4 -38.74 -39.48 -52.73
C ARG A 4 -39.00 -38.35 -51.72
N SER A 5 -40.00 -38.61 -50.88
CA SER A 5 -40.52 -37.79 -49.77
C SER A 5 -39.57 -37.67 -48.56
N ALA A 6 -39.69 -36.57 -47.83
CA ALA A 6 -39.41 -36.45 -46.38
C ALA A 6 -40.31 -35.32 -45.84
N ALA A 7 -41.41 -35.63 -45.14
CA ALA A 7 -41.50 -35.82 -43.68
C ALA A 7 -41.37 -34.50 -42.89
N PHE A 8 -42.53 -33.96 -42.51
CA PHE A 8 -42.71 -32.89 -41.54
C PHE A 8 -42.26 -33.35 -40.15
N VAL A 9 -41.43 -32.54 -39.49
CA VAL A 9 -41.22 -32.63 -38.04
C VAL A 9 -41.51 -31.26 -37.44
N VAL A 10 -42.59 -31.21 -36.66
CA VAL A 10 -42.90 -30.12 -35.74
C VAL A 10 -42.04 -30.35 -34.50
N ALA A 11 -41.09 -29.47 -34.22
CA ALA A 11 -40.37 -29.43 -32.95
C ALA A 11 -40.91 -28.27 -32.12
N ALA A 12 -41.57 -28.64 -31.01
CA ALA A 12 -42.13 -27.72 -30.03
C ALA A 12 -41.03 -26.94 -29.29
N LEU A 13 -41.28 -25.66 -29.08
CA LEU A 13 -40.54 -24.77 -28.18
C LEU A 13 -40.74 -25.25 -26.73
N GLY A 14 -39.69 -25.80 -26.12
CA GLY A 14 -39.60 -26.01 -24.67
C GLY A 14 -38.79 -24.87 -24.02
N PRO A 15 -39.09 -24.47 -22.77
CA PRO A 15 -38.35 -23.41 -22.11
C PRO A 15 -36.96 -23.91 -21.76
N VAL A 16 -35.93 -23.22 -22.23
CA VAL A 16 -34.55 -23.40 -21.74
C VAL A 16 -34.51 -22.78 -20.35
N ALA A 17 -34.79 -23.57 -19.33
CA ALA A 17 -34.38 -23.28 -17.98
C ALA A 17 -32.84 -23.29 -17.99
N ALA A 18 -32.24 -22.10 -17.88
CA ALA A 18 -30.81 -21.97 -17.62
C ALA A 18 -30.54 -22.60 -16.26
N ILE A 19 -30.08 -23.85 -16.28
CA ILE A 19 -29.50 -24.50 -15.12
C ILE A 19 -28.20 -23.73 -14.85
N LEU A 20 -28.29 -22.75 -13.96
CA LEU A 20 -27.14 -22.25 -13.20
C LEU A 20 -26.61 -23.44 -12.42
N SER A 21 -25.72 -24.21 -13.05
CA SER A 21 -24.88 -25.15 -12.31
C SER A 21 -24.11 -24.32 -11.29
N PRO A 22 -24.23 -24.60 -9.98
CA PRO A 22 -23.33 -24.00 -9.03
C PRO A 22 -21.93 -24.44 -9.46
N LEU A 23 -21.06 -23.47 -9.74
CA LEU A 23 -19.63 -23.73 -9.82
C LEU A 23 -19.29 -24.55 -8.57
N PRO A 24 -18.64 -25.72 -8.70
CA PRO A 24 -18.22 -26.47 -7.54
C PRO A 24 -17.42 -25.50 -6.70
N ALA A 25 -17.84 -25.30 -5.44
CA ALA A 25 -17.06 -24.59 -4.45
C ALA A 25 -15.65 -25.17 -4.56
N ARG A 26 -14.72 -24.37 -5.10
CA ARG A 26 -13.30 -24.69 -5.03
C ARG A 26 -13.07 -25.00 -3.57
N ALA A 27 -12.61 -26.21 -3.27
CA ALA A 27 -12.17 -26.52 -1.93
C ALA A 27 -11.27 -25.37 -1.50
N ASP A 28 -11.59 -24.75 -0.38
CA ASP A 28 -10.80 -23.69 0.22
C ASP A 28 -9.42 -24.31 0.52
N THR A 29 -8.50 -24.24 -0.45
CA THR A 29 -7.17 -24.86 -0.41
C THR A 29 -6.26 -24.19 0.63
N MET A 30 -6.79 -23.21 1.36
CA MET A 30 -6.09 -22.40 2.34
C MET A 30 -6.80 -22.45 3.69
N ALA A 31 -7.22 -23.62 4.16
CA ALA A 31 -7.41 -23.77 5.60
C ALA A 31 -6.04 -23.54 6.27
N PRO A 32 -5.87 -22.51 7.11
CA PRO A 32 -4.61 -22.33 7.81
C PRO A 32 -4.38 -23.58 8.65
N TRP A 33 -3.22 -24.20 8.47
CA TRP A 33 -2.91 -25.55 8.97
C TRP A 33 -3.03 -25.68 10.51
N TYR A 34 -3.22 -24.57 11.21
CA TYR A 34 -3.31 -24.47 12.66
C TYR A 34 -4.68 -24.04 13.23
N THR A 35 -5.68 -23.60 12.43
CA THR A 35 -6.96 -23.09 13.00
C THR A 35 -8.20 -23.87 12.55
N PRO A 36 -8.94 -24.50 13.49
CA PRO A 36 -10.25 -25.09 13.19
C PRO A 36 -11.23 -24.06 12.58
N ALA A 37 -12.07 -24.51 11.63
CA ALA A 37 -13.04 -23.64 10.97
C ALA A 37 -14.01 -22.95 11.96
N THR A 38 -14.38 -23.62 13.04
CA THR A 38 -15.23 -23.05 14.10
C THR A 38 -14.56 -21.89 14.82
N THR A 39 -13.26 -21.99 15.10
CA THR A 39 -12.48 -20.92 15.73
C THR A 39 -12.37 -19.73 14.80
N ARG A 40 -12.07 -19.95 13.51
CA ARG A 40 -12.05 -18.88 12.49
C ARG A 40 -13.38 -18.14 12.41
N ALA A 41 -14.50 -18.88 12.36
CA ALA A 41 -15.83 -18.29 12.32
C ALA A 41 -16.14 -17.45 13.58
N ALA A 42 -15.75 -17.92 14.76
CA ALA A 42 -15.93 -17.19 16.01
C ALA A 42 -15.05 -15.92 16.07
N GLN A 43 -13.79 -15.99 15.64
CA GLN A 43 -12.90 -14.83 15.57
C GLN A 43 -13.41 -13.77 14.57
N PHE A 44 -13.94 -14.20 13.42
CA PHE A 44 -14.51 -13.27 12.44
C PHE A 44 -15.83 -12.64 12.91
N ALA A 45 -16.63 -13.38 13.68
CA ALA A 45 -17.80 -12.80 14.35
C ALA A 45 -17.39 -11.77 15.42
N ASP A 46 -16.41 -12.11 16.27
CA ASP A 46 -15.87 -11.21 17.29
C ASP A 46 -15.29 -9.92 16.69
N PHE A 47 -14.58 -10.02 15.55
CA PHE A 47 -14.04 -8.87 14.82
C PHE A 47 -15.08 -7.79 14.49
N ARG A 48 -16.35 -8.18 14.28
CA ARG A 48 -17.46 -7.25 13.98
C ARG A 48 -18.03 -6.58 15.22
N GLU A 49 -17.77 -7.12 16.41
CA GLU A 49 -18.26 -6.60 17.67
C GLU A 49 -17.42 -5.41 18.16
N ASP A 50 -18.07 -4.52 18.92
CA ASP A 50 -17.45 -3.31 19.46
C ASP A 50 -17.24 -3.46 20.97
N HIS A 51 -16.04 -3.90 21.36
CA HIS A 51 -15.64 -3.97 22.77
C HIS A 51 -14.15 -3.73 22.95
N ARG A 52 -13.72 -3.54 24.21
CA ARG A 52 -12.31 -3.39 24.55
C ARG A 52 -11.53 -4.67 24.27
N ARG A 53 -10.40 -4.53 23.58
CA ARG A 53 -9.46 -5.61 23.24
C ARG A 53 -8.09 -5.03 22.89
N THR A 54 -7.08 -5.87 22.76
CA THR A 54 -5.77 -5.52 22.19
C THR A 54 -5.80 -5.59 20.67
N VAL A 55 -4.79 -5.02 20.00
CA VAL A 55 -4.66 -5.17 18.54
C VAL A 55 -4.47 -6.63 18.12
N VAL A 56 -3.89 -7.49 18.99
CA VAL A 56 -3.71 -8.92 18.72
C VAL A 56 -5.05 -9.65 18.78
N GLU A 57 -5.84 -9.43 19.84
CA GLU A 57 -7.18 -10.03 19.99
C GLU A 57 -8.15 -9.58 18.90
N PHE A 58 -7.96 -8.37 18.37
CA PHE A 58 -8.73 -7.84 17.27
C PHE A 58 -8.51 -8.57 15.93
N GLN A 59 -7.39 -9.29 15.75
CA GLN A 59 -7.09 -9.91 14.47
C GLN A 59 -8.03 -11.09 14.16
N PRO A 60 -8.81 -11.03 13.07
CA PRO A 60 -9.85 -12.02 12.76
C PRO A 60 -9.31 -13.38 12.31
N PHE A 61 -8.05 -13.43 11.85
CA PHE A 61 -7.45 -14.63 11.26
C PHE A 61 -6.33 -15.21 12.10
N ARG A 62 -6.06 -14.63 13.27
CA ARG A 62 -4.91 -15.02 14.09
C ARG A 62 -4.95 -16.48 14.48
N ALA A 63 -3.78 -17.03 14.75
CA ALA A 63 -3.69 -18.29 15.46
C ALA A 63 -2.46 -18.41 16.32
N GLU A 64 -2.57 -19.35 17.25
CA GLU A 64 -1.64 -19.50 18.34
C GLU A 64 -1.04 -20.90 18.31
N LEU A 65 0.27 -20.96 18.47
CA LEU A 65 1.03 -22.18 18.71
C LEU A 65 1.64 -22.05 20.10
N LEU A 66 1.51 -23.11 20.89
CA LEU A 66 2.01 -23.17 22.26
C LEU A 66 3.28 -24.03 22.31
N GLY A 67 4.21 -23.63 23.17
CA GLY A 67 5.50 -24.29 23.30
C GLY A 67 6.12 -24.10 24.68
N THR A 68 7.30 -24.68 24.88
CA THR A 68 8.06 -24.53 26.11
C THR A 68 9.54 -24.55 25.79
N GLY A 69 10.26 -23.51 26.21
CA GLY A 69 11.71 -23.40 26.07
C GLY A 69 12.46 -24.48 26.85
N SER A 70 13.76 -24.63 26.55
CA SER A 70 14.64 -25.62 27.18
C SER A 70 14.72 -25.48 28.71
N ASP A 71 14.57 -24.25 29.21
CA ASP A 71 14.59 -23.87 30.63
C ASP A 71 13.21 -23.94 31.31
N GLY A 72 12.18 -24.40 30.60
CA GLY A 72 10.79 -24.44 31.07
C GLY A 72 10.00 -23.15 30.85
N THR A 73 10.57 -22.14 30.17
CA THR A 73 9.86 -20.90 29.83
C THR A 73 8.68 -21.20 28.91
N ALA A 74 7.46 -20.81 29.29
CA ALA A 74 6.30 -20.93 28.41
C ALA A 74 6.46 -20.07 27.15
N LEU A 75 6.08 -20.61 25.99
CA LEU A 75 6.14 -19.94 24.71
C LEU A 75 4.74 -19.90 24.08
N ARG A 76 4.35 -18.75 23.54
CA ARG A 76 3.17 -18.60 22.69
C ARG A 76 3.54 -17.82 21.45
N LEU A 77 3.50 -18.47 20.28
CA LEU A 77 3.69 -17.83 18.99
C LEU A 77 2.31 -17.56 18.38
N THR A 78 1.95 -16.29 18.26
CA THR A 78 0.72 -15.86 17.61
C THR A 78 1.02 -15.36 16.21
N SER A 79 0.61 -16.08 15.17
CA SER A 79 0.55 -15.54 13.82
C SER A 79 -0.65 -14.60 13.72
N LEU A 80 -0.44 -13.36 13.27
CA LEU A 80 -1.52 -12.38 13.16
C LEU A 80 -2.41 -12.62 11.93
N ASN A 81 -1.84 -13.19 10.88
CA ASN A 81 -2.57 -13.67 9.72
C ASN A 81 -1.82 -14.83 9.02
N PRO A 82 -2.29 -16.09 9.11
CA PRO A 82 -1.70 -17.26 8.44
C PRO A 82 -1.50 -17.13 6.96
N TYR A 83 -2.48 -16.51 6.31
CA TYR A 83 -2.58 -16.50 4.87
C TYR A 83 -1.49 -15.61 4.27
N VAL A 84 -1.05 -14.61 5.04
CA VAL A 84 0.04 -13.71 4.68
C VAL A 84 1.36 -14.13 5.33
N ASN A 85 1.34 -14.77 6.50
CA ASN A 85 2.53 -15.38 7.13
C ASN A 85 3.70 -14.37 7.34
N ALA A 86 3.35 -13.11 7.57
CA ALA A 86 4.30 -12.02 7.65
C ALA A 86 4.60 -11.57 9.09
N TRP A 87 3.59 -11.34 9.93
CA TRP A 87 3.77 -10.81 11.28
C TRP A 87 3.34 -11.77 12.37
N PHE A 88 4.16 -11.87 13.40
CA PHE A 88 3.96 -12.73 14.56
C PHE A 88 4.20 -11.96 15.85
N VAL A 89 3.48 -12.35 16.90
CA VAL A 89 3.80 -11.97 18.28
C VAL A 89 4.26 -13.22 19.01
N LEU A 90 5.53 -13.24 19.39
CA LEU A 90 6.06 -14.26 20.29
C LEU A 90 5.96 -13.76 21.72
N GLU A 91 5.35 -14.54 22.60
CA GLU A 91 5.36 -14.31 24.04
C GLU A 91 6.21 -15.36 24.75
N THR A 92 7.02 -14.88 25.68
CA THR A 92 7.91 -15.70 26.52
C THR A 92 7.59 -15.46 27.99
N GLY A 93 7.37 -16.54 28.75
CA GLY A 93 6.99 -16.48 30.17
C GLY A 93 5.48 -16.33 30.38
N GLU A 94 5.05 -16.19 31.64
CA GLU A 94 3.64 -16.11 32.01
C GLU A 94 3.36 -15.03 33.06
N GLY A 95 2.13 -14.53 33.10
CA GLY A 95 1.68 -13.57 34.10
C GLY A 95 2.55 -12.31 34.11
N ARG A 96 3.26 -12.05 35.22
CA ARG A 96 4.10 -10.85 35.37
C ARG A 96 5.46 -10.94 34.69
N SER A 97 5.93 -12.14 34.33
CA SER A 97 7.21 -12.31 33.62
C SER A 97 7.02 -12.39 32.11
N ALA A 98 5.78 -12.41 31.62
CA ALA A 98 5.46 -12.43 30.20
C ALA A 98 6.07 -11.23 29.48
N ARG A 99 6.79 -11.50 28.39
CA ARG A 99 7.34 -10.50 27.47
C ARG A 99 6.82 -10.78 26.07
N SER A 100 6.52 -9.73 25.32
CA SER A 100 6.05 -9.83 23.94
C SER A 100 7.08 -9.28 22.95
N TRP A 101 7.24 -9.99 21.84
CA TRP A 101 8.22 -9.71 20.79
C TRP A 101 7.50 -9.69 19.44
N HIS A 102 7.59 -8.56 18.73
CA HIS A 102 7.00 -8.42 17.39
C HIS A 102 8.00 -8.95 16.36
N LEU A 103 7.70 -10.10 15.75
CA LEU A 103 8.55 -10.73 14.75
C LEU A 103 7.96 -10.50 13.35
N GLU A 104 8.83 -10.25 12.39
CA GLU A 104 8.51 -10.20 10.97
C GLU A 104 9.27 -11.29 10.22
N ASN A 105 8.54 -12.00 9.36
CA ASN A 105 9.11 -12.90 8.39
C ASN A 105 9.82 -12.11 7.29
N ALA A 106 11.11 -12.39 7.06
CA ALA A 106 11.91 -11.66 6.06
C ALA A 106 11.43 -11.93 4.62
N ALA A 107 10.82 -13.10 4.37
CA ALA A 107 10.31 -13.48 3.07
C ALA A 107 9.04 -14.34 3.22
N PRO A 108 7.87 -13.72 3.51
CA PRO A 108 6.62 -14.45 3.78
C PRO A 108 6.12 -15.33 2.62
N GLU A 109 6.56 -15.04 1.40
CA GLU A 109 6.28 -15.83 0.21
C GLU A 109 7.10 -17.13 0.14
N LEU A 110 8.20 -17.23 0.90
CA LEU A 110 9.20 -18.30 0.79
C LEU A 110 9.38 -19.10 2.07
N PHE A 111 9.22 -18.45 3.22
CA PHE A 111 9.48 -19.02 4.52
C PHE A 111 8.18 -19.23 5.24
N THR A 112 7.83 -20.45 5.64
CA THR A 112 6.72 -20.71 6.57
C THR A 112 7.26 -20.75 7.99
N VAL A 113 6.66 -19.99 8.90
CA VAL A 113 7.13 -19.87 10.29
C VAL A 113 6.16 -20.59 11.23
N SER A 114 6.70 -21.46 12.09
CA SER A 114 5.95 -22.28 13.03
C SER A 114 6.76 -22.54 14.31
N LEU A 115 6.13 -23.19 15.31
CA LEU A 115 6.88 -23.90 16.35
C LEU A 115 7.12 -25.34 15.89
N GLY A 116 8.29 -25.90 16.22
CA GLY A 116 8.59 -27.31 15.94
C GLY A 116 7.61 -28.24 16.66
N GLU A 117 7.55 -29.51 16.24
CA GLU A 117 6.60 -30.50 16.79
C GLU A 117 6.72 -30.68 18.31
N ASP A 118 7.91 -30.50 18.87
CA ASP A 118 8.16 -30.56 20.31
C ASP A 118 7.77 -29.28 21.07
N GLY A 119 7.43 -28.21 20.33
CA GLY A 119 7.12 -26.89 20.85
C GLY A 119 8.33 -26.17 21.46
N ARG A 120 9.56 -26.63 21.20
CA ARG A 120 10.78 -26.11 21.86
C ARG A 120 11.68 -25.29 20.97
N THR A 121 11.35 -25.17 19.69
CA THR A 121 12.12 -24.41 18.71
C THR A 121 11.18 -23.67 17.77
N LEU A 122 11.64 -22.54 17.25
CA LEU A 122 11.01 -21.89 16.12
C LEU A 122 11.51 -22.57 14.84
N THR A 123 10.59 -22.97 13.98
CA THR A 123 10.87 -23.68 12.73
C THR A 123 10.55 -22.75 11.57
N ILE A 124 11.49 -22.64 10.63
CA ILE A 124 11.37 -21.82 9.42
C ILE A 124 11.58 -22.75 8.23
N GLU A 125 10.49 -23.08 7.56
CA GLU A 125 10.45 -24.03 6.46
C GLU A 125 10.48 -23.31 5.12
N SER A 126 11.17 -23.89 4.15
CA SER A 126 11.31 -23.38 2.79
C SER A 126 11.58 -24.54 1.83
N GLU A 127 11.54 -24.32 0.51
CA GLU A 127 11.87 -25.38 -0.46
C GLU A 127 13.33 -25.87 -0.34
N ALA A 128 14.26 -24.99 0.06
CA ALA A 128 15.67 -25.35 0.32
C ALA A 128 15.87 -26.16 1.61
N GLY A 129 14.84 -26.27 2.46
CA GLY A 129 14.86 -27.03 3.69
C GLY A 129 14.40 -26.23 4.91
N THR A 130 14.64 -26.83 6.07
CA THR A 130 14.15 -26.36 7.37
C THR A 130 15.29 -25.80 8.22
N THR A 131 15.09 -24.60 8.75
CA THR A 131 15.97 -23.97 9.74
C THR A 131 15.26 -23.93 11.09
N VAL A 132 15.97 -24.23 12.17
CA VAL A 132 15.44 -24.16 13.53
C VAL A 132 16.25 -23.17 14.37
N CYS A 133 15.58 -22.38 15.22
CA CYS A 133 16.23 -21.43 16.12
C CYS A 133 15.49 -21.32 17.47
N THR A 134 16.19 -20.87 18.50
CA THR A 134 15.67 -20.62 19.86
C THR A 134 15.93 -19.16 20.25
N PRO A 135 15.32 -18.17 19.56
CA PRO A 135 15.71 -16.76 19.71
C PRO A 135 15.53 -16.23 21.15
N TRP A 136 14.66 -16.85 21.95
CA TRP A 136 14.49 -16.55 23.37
C TRP A 136 15.71 -16.90 24.26
N GLU A 137 16.67 -17.68 23.79
CA GLU A 137 17.93 -17.98 24.48
C GLU A 137 18.98 -16.85 24.33
N GLY A 138 18.53 -15.60 24.47
CA GLY A 138 19.35 -14.39 24.50
C GLY A 138 19.37 -13.54 23.23
N GLU A 139 19.07 -14.13 22.06
CA GLU A 139 19.06 -13.42 20.77
C GLU A 139 18.03 -12.28 20.72
N LEU A 140 16.81 -12.50 21.25
CA LEU A 140 15.75 -11.48 21.30
C LEU A 140 16.17 -10.25 22.11
N GLU A 141 16.87 -10.45 23.22
CA GLU A 141 17.33 -9.36 24.08
C GLU A 141 18.48 -8.59 23.40
N ALA A 142 19.42 -9.29 22.77
CA ALA A 142 20.47 -8.66 21.97
C ALA A 142 19.90 -7.85 20.79
N ALA A 143 18.92 -8.43 20.07
CA ALA A 143 18.23 -7.77 18.97
C ALA A 143 17.46 -6.53 19.44
N ARG A 144 16.80 -6.57 20.61
CA ARG A 144 16.14 -5.40 21.21
C ARG A 144 17.14 -4.30 21.56
N GLN A 145 18.28 -4.66 22.15
CA GLN A 145 19.31 -3.71 22.58
C GLN A 145 20.06 -3.06 21.40
N SER A 146 20.05 -3.68 20.22
CA SER A 146 20.62 -3.08 19.00
C SER A 146 19.93 -1.78 18.59
N ASN A 147 18.65 -1.60 18.98
CA ASN A 147 17.78 -0.49 18.56
C ASN A 147 17.63 -0.34 17.03
N LEU A 148 17.95 -1.38 16.26
CA LEU A 148 17.65 -1.43 14.83
C LEU A 148 16.14 -1.59 14.64
N PRO A 149 15.47 -0.79 13.79
CA PRO A 149 14.04 -0.98 13.51
C PRO A 149 13.72 -2.40 13.04
N TYR A 150 14.60 -2.99 12.24
CA TYR A 150 14.59 -4.39 11.84
C TYR A 150 15.87 -5.06 12.35
N ALA A 151 15.81 -5.70 13.52
CA ALA A 151 16.95 -6.41 14.08
C ALA A 151 16.92 -7.88 13.61
N PRO A 152 17.89 -8.34 12.82
CA PRO A 152 17.88 -9.70 12.29
C PRO A 152 18.04 -10.73 13.42
N ILE A 153 17.29 -11.81 13.32
CA ILE A 153 17.37 -12.98 14.21
C ILE A 153 17.26 -14.27 13.38
N CYS A 154 17.56 -15.42 13.97
CA CYS A 154 17.42 -16.73 13.32
C CYS A 154 18.11 -16.79 11.94
N ASP A 155 19.39 -16.40 11.91
CA ASP A 155 20.19 -16.32 10.69
C ASP A 155 19.54 -15.46 9.59
N GLN A 156 18.97 -14.31 10.00
CA GLN A 156 18.37 -13.28 9.14
C GLN A 156 17.09 -13.70 8.40
N ARG A 157 16.52 -14.86 8.70
CA ARG A 157 15.24 -15.30 8.13
C ARG A 157 14.04 -14.60 8.77
N LEU A 158 14.24 -14.03 9.95
CA LEU A 158 13.27 -13.23 10.66
C LEU A 158 13.89 -11.93 11.15
N PHE A 159 13.05 -10.95 11.42
CA PHE A 159 13.41 -9.71 12.10
C PHE A 159 12.63 -9.60 13.40
N LEU A 160 13.30 -9.22 14.49
CA LEU A 160 12.64 -8.56 15.59
C LEU A 160 12.38 -7.10 15.19
N ARG A 161 11.12 -6.69 15.14
CA ARG A 161 10.73 -5.30 14.92
C ARG A 161 10.89 -4.52 16.23
N ASN A 162 11.69 -3.46 16.17
CA ASN A 162 11.78 -2.46 17.24
C ASN A 162 11.12 -1.16 16.76
N ARG A 163 10.58 -0.38 17.71
CA ARG A 163 9.98 0.92 17.36
C ARG A 163 11.05 1.81 16.75
N GLY A 164 10.79 2.32 15.55
CA GLY A 164 11.60 3.39 14.99
C GLY A 164 11.48 4.64 15.84
N SER A 165 12.56 5.40 16.01
CA SER A 165 12.41 6.77 16.51
C SER A 165 11.99 7.64 15.31
N GLY A 166 10.77 8.17 15.29
CA GLY A 166 10.26 9.08 14.24
C GLY A 166 10.99 10.42 14.12
N SER A 167 12.19 10.51 14.68
CA SER A 167 13.09 11.64 14.58
C SER A 167 14.49 11.15 14.19
N ARG A 168 15.27 12.08 13.63
CA ARG A 168 16.63 12.03 13.10
C ARG A 168 17.72 11.30 13.93
N THR A 169 17.40 10.69 15.06
CA THR A 169 18.33 10.26 16.11
C THR A 169 18.92 8.86 15.95
N THR A 170 18.33 7.95 15.16
CA THR A 170 18.83 6.56 14.93
C THR A 170 19.68 6.39 13.66
N ARG A 171 20.08 7.49 13.02
CA ARG A 171 20.74 7.51 11.70
C ARG A 171 22.02 6.69 11.61
N GLU A 172 22.89 6.78 12.62
CA GLU A 172 24.21 6.15 12.56
C GLU A 172 24.11 4.62 12.66
N ALA A 173 23.26 4.11 13.56
CA ALA A 173 23.03 2.67 13.68
C ALA A 173 22.35 2.09 12.43
N VAL A 174 21.36 2.79 11.85
CA VAL A 174 20.71 2.33 10.61
C VAL A 174 21.66 2.43 9.42
N THR A 175 22.44 3.52 9.29
CA THR A 175 23.42 3.65 8.20
C THR A 175 24.50 2.57 8.30
N ASP A 176 25.05 2.32 9.49
CA ASP A 176 26.04 1.26 9.70
C ASP A 176 25.43 -0.13 9.49
N PHE A 177 24.17 -0.33 9.89
CA PHE A 177 23.43 -1.53 9.55
C PHE A 177 23.26 -1.67 8.05
N LEU A 178 22.78 -0.68 7.30
CA LEU A 178 22.64 -0.76 5.85
C LEU A 178 23.99 -0.98 5.16
N ARG A 179 25.06 -0.34 5.60
CA ARG A 179 26.41 -0.58 5.07
C ARG A 179 26.94 -1.98 5.36
N SER A 180 26.56 -2.56 6.49
CA SER A 180 26.96 -3.93 6.87
C SER A 180 26.03 -4.97 6.24
N TYR A 181 24.76 -4.64 6.11
CA TYR A 181 23.67 -5.50 5.65
C TYR A 181 23.54 -5.53 4.14
N VAL A 182 23.84 -4.47 3.39
CA VAL A 182 23.93 -4.51 1.91
C VAL A 182 24.97 -5.56 1.44
N PRO A 183 26.14 -5.71 2.09
CA PRO A 183 27.06 -6.83 1.86
C PRO A 183 26.54 -8.22 2.25
N PHE A 184 25.70 -8.35 3.29
CA PHE A 184 25.06 -9.63 3.68
C PHE A 184 23.72 -9.88 2.97
N GLY A 185 23.19 -8.87 2.29
CA GLY A 185 22.04 -8.95 1.40
C GLY A 185 22.33 -9.97 0.31
N GLU A 186 23.58 -10.06 -0.17
CA GLU A 186 23.99 -11.16 -1.05
C GLU A 186 23.77 -12.54 -0.41
N SER A 187 24.01 -12.77 0.89
CA SER A 187 23.80 -14.10 1.48
C SER A 187 22.34 -14.45 1.73
N LEU A 188 21.48 -13.49 2.12
CA LEU A 188 20.03 -13.74 2.22
C LEU A 188 19.36 -13.77 0.84
N ILE A 189 19.78 -12.94 -0.10
CA ILE A 189 19.40 -13.01 -1.51
C ILE A 189 19.89 -14.32 -2.11
N ASN A 190 21.10 -14.80 -1.80
CA ASN A 190 21.58 -16.10 -2.24
C ASN A 190 20.78 -17.22 -1.57
N VAL A 191 20.46 -17.15 -0.27
CA VAL A 191 19.54 -18.12 0.35
C VAL A 191 18.18 -18.09 -0.35
N ILE A 192 17.62 -16.92 -0.65
CA ILE A 192 16.36 -16.77 -1.39
C ILE A 192 16.48 -17.28 -2.84
N LYS A 193 17.60 -17.04 -3.51
CA LYS A 193 17.95 -17.54 -4.86
C LYS A 193 18.30 -19.03 -4.90
N ASP A 194 18.74 -19.61 -3.78
CA ASP A 194 19.05 -21.04 -3.65
C ASP A 194 17.76 -21.82 -3.30
N THR A 195 16.78 -21.13 -2.70
CA THR A 195 15.45 -21.65 -2.36
C THR A 195 14.44 -21.49 -3.52
N LEU A 196 14.70 -20.60 -4.47
CA LEU A 196 13.89 -20.39 -5.67
C LEU A 196 14.70 -20.75 -6.91
N TYR A 197 14.07 -21.33 -7.93
CA TYR A 197 14.69 -21.49 -9.24
C TYR A 197 15.35 -20.17 -9.71
N GLU A 198 16.61 -20.26 -10.15
CA GLU A 198 17.51 -19.15 -10.50
C GLU A 198 16.90 -18.08 -11.44
N ASP A 199 15.81 -18.39 -12.15
CA ASP A 199 15.23 -17.53 -13.18
C ASP A 199 14.42 -16.32 -12.67
N ALA A 200 13.81 -16.38 -11.48
CA ALA A 200 12.93 -15.29 -11.00
C ALA A 200 13.69 -14.16 -10.26
N TYR A 201 14.87 -14.46 -9.70
CA TYR A 201 15.71 -13.51 -8.95
C TYR A 201 17.04 -13.18 -9.62
N LEU A 202 17.31 -13.74 -10.81
CA LEU A 202 18.26 -13.16 -11.74
C LEU A 202 17.71 -11.81 -12.20
N THR A 203 17.94 -10.80 -11.36
CA THR A 203 17.86 -9.39 -11.71
C THR A 203 18.89 -9.18 -12.80
N SER A 204 18.53 -9.48 -14.05
CA SER A 204 19.12 -8.78 -15.17
C SER A 204 18.92 -7.31 -14.83
N ALA A 205 20.00 -6.53 -14.81
CA ALA A 205 19.88 -5.09 -14.84
C ALA A 205 18.88 -4.82 -15.96
N GLN A 206 17.63 -4.47 -15.61
CA GLN A 206 16.58 -4.26 -16.59
C GLN A 206 17.01 -3.00 -17.31
N THR A 207 17.86 -3.17 -18.31
CA THR A 207 18.21 -2.12 -19.23
C THR A 207 16.90 -1.75 -19.87
N MET A 208 16.53 -0.49 -19.70
CA MET A 208 15.36 0.07 -20.35
C MET A 208 15.48 -0.19 -21.84
N ASP A 209 14.61 -1.05 -22.37
CA ASP A 209 14.45 -1.21 -23.81
C ASP A 209 13.69 0.01 -24.31
N GLU A 210 14.37 0.88 -25.06
CA GLU A 210 13.78 2.10 -25.61
C GLU A 210 12.56 1.80 -26.49
N ALA A 211 12.53 0.65 -27.17
CA ALA A 211 11.38 0.25 -27.99
C ALA A 211 10.18 -0.11 -27.10
N GLU A 212 10.42 -0.82 -25.99
CA GLU A 212 9.38 -1.14 -25.03
C GLU A 212 8.88 0.11 -24.30
N ALA A 213 9.78 0.97 -23.82
CA ALA A 213 9.45 2.25 -23.20
C ALA A 213 8.60 3.12 -24.14
N GLY A 214 8.98 3.19 -25.42
CA GLY A 214 8.20 3.87 -26.46
C GLY A 214 6.83 3.25 -26.68
N SER A 215 6.70 1.92 -26.62
CA SER A 215 5.41 1.23 -26.77
C SER A 215 4.44 1.54 -25.62
N VAL A 216 4.93 1.60 -24.38
CA VAL A 216 4.09 1.93 -23.22
C VAL A 216 3.73 3.41 -23.22
N VAL A 217 4.65 4.31 -23.59
CA VAL A 217 4.33 5.74 -23.78
C VAL A 217 3.23 5.89 -24.85
N ALA A 218 3.33 5.16 -25.96
CA ALA A 218 2.31 5.17 -27.00
C ALA A 218 0.95 4.66 -26.49
N ALA A 219 0.94 3.59 -25.69
CA ALA A 219 -0.27 3.04 -25.07
C ALA A 219 -0.90 4.04 -24.08
N LEU A 220 -0.11 4.63 -23.19
CA LEU A 220 -0.57 5.66 -22.25
C LEU A 220 -1.22 6.86 -22.96
N GLY A 221 -0.75 7.16 -24.17
CA GLY A 221 -1.29 8.19 -25.04
C GLY A 221 -0.95 9.60 -24.56
N GLN A 222 -1.85 10.55 -24.80
CA GLN A 222 -1.77 11.92 -24.28
C GLN A 222 -3.05 12.25 -23.54
N ALA A 223 -2.96 13.13 -22.54
CA ALA A 223 -4.15 13.60 -21.84
C ALA A 223 -5.09 14.40 -22.76
N ASP A 224 -6.39 14.33 -22.50
CA ASP A 224 -7.43 15.08 -23.22
C ASP A 224 -7.37 16.58 -22.91
N LEU A 225 -6.48 17.31 -23.59
CA LEU A 225 -6.29 18.74 -23.44
C LEU A 225 -6.78 19.51 -24.67
N ARG A 226 -7.08 20.81 -24.51
CA ARG A 226 -7.37 21.69 -25.66
C ARG A 226 -6.11 22.20 -26.37
N SER A 227 -4.96 22.06 -25.73
CA SER A 227 -3.65 22.53 -26.20
C SER A 227 -2.55 21.86 -25.39
N HIS A 228 -1.42 21.61 -26.04
CA HIS A 228 -0.26 20.92 -25.46
C HIS A 228 0.98 21.83 -25.50
N PRO A 229 1.04 22.92 -24.72
CA PRO A 229 2.22 23.78 -24.69
C PRO A 229 3.39 23.06 -24.01
N VAL A 230 4.62 23.43 -24.40
CA VAL A 230 5.82 23.04 -23.65
C VAL A 230 5.85 23.82 -22.32
N MET A 231 5.82 23.09 -21.22
CA MET A 231 5.87 23.60 -19.85
C MET A 231 7.29 23.54 -19.29
N ARG A 232 7.65 24.57 -18.52
CA ARG A 232 8.82 24.55 -17.65
C ARG A 232 8.41 24.23 -16.23
N SER A 233 8.76 23.03 -15.76
CA SER A 233 8.29 22.48 -14.49
C SER A 233 9.37 22.46 -13.40
N ASN A 234 8.95 22.34 -12.14
CA ASN A 234 9.83 22.00 -11.02
C ASN A 234 10.09 20.49 -10.88
N LEU A 235 9.44 19.67 -11.69
CA LEU A 235 9.80 18.27 -11.90
C LEU A 235 11.24 18.20 -12.42
N ARG A 236 12.08 17.42 -11.75
CA ARG A 236 13.49 17.20 -12.10
C ARG A 236 13.84 15.73 -12.00
N VAL A 237 13.25 14.98 -12.90
CA VAL A 237 13.67 13.62 -13.23
C VAL A 237 14.37 13.64 -14.58
N ASP A 238 15.36 12.78 -14.76
CA ASP A 238 16.00 12.64 -16.06
C ASP A 238 15.05 11.88 -17.00
N LEU A 239 14.82 12.42 -18.20
CA LEU A 239 13.82 11.91 -19.13
C LEU A 239 14.47 11.36 -20.39
N VAL A 240 13.89 10.28 -20.92
CA VAL A 240 14.32 9.72 -22.20
C VAL A 240 13.85 10.62 -23.33
N GLY A 241 14.80 11.13 -24.12
CA GLY A 241 14.50 11.91 -25.33
C GLY A 241 13.92 13.31 -25.09
N ALA A 242 13.97 13.83 -23.86
CA ALA A 242 13.51 15.17 -23.51
C ALA A 242 14.44 15.84 -22.48
N GLU A 243 14.52 17.17 -22.51
CA GLU A 243 15.15 17.89 -21.39
C GLU A 243 14.25 17.80 -20.16
N ALA A 244 14.79 17.40 -19.01
CA ALA A 244 14.09 17.23 -17.73
C ALA A 244 13.21 18.44 -17.29
N THR A 245 13.47 19.62 -17.85
CA THR A 245 12.76 20.87 -17.50
C THR A 245 11.80 21.36 -18.60
N GLN A 246 11.67 20.66 -19.72
CA GLN A 246 10.81 21.03 -20.84
C GLN A 246 9.99 19.83 -21.26
N MET A 247 8.73 19.80 -20.82
CA MET A 247 7.80 18.72 -21.12
C MET A 247 6.57 19.28 -21.81
N GLU A 248 6.09 18.62 -22.86
CA GLU A 248 4.82 18.95 -23.46
C GLU A 248 3.68 18.58 -22.50
N ALA A 249 2.77 19.51 -22.24
CA ALA A 249 1.68 19.30 -21.28
C ALA A 249 0.80 18.10 -21.69
N GLY A 250 0.54 17.20 -20.74
CA GLY A 250 -0.30 16.02 -20.97
C GLY A 250 0.41 14.83 -21.61
N SER A 251 1.68 14.97 -22.00
CA SER A 251 2.48 13.91 -22.62
C SER A 251 3.25 13.10 -21.58
N TRP A 252 3.33 11.79 -21.79
CA TRP A 252 4.12 10.89 -20.95
C TRP A 252 5.55 10.73 -21.47
N TYR A 253 6.51 10.72 -20.54
CA TYR A 253 7.93 10.52 -20.82
C TYR A 253 8.48 9.42 -19.93
N ALA A 254 9.22 8.48 -20.49
CA ALA A 254 9.92 7.48 -19.68
C ALA A 254 11.00 8.16 -18.81
N VAL A 255 11.10 7.71 -17.56
CA VAL A 255 12.16 8.17 -16.64
C VAL A 255 13.44 7.38 -16.91
N GLN A 256 14.52 8.11 -17.13
CA GLN A 256 15.86 7.55 -17.38
C GLN A 256 16.25 6.64 -16.21
N ASN A 257 16.81 5.46 -16.50
CA ASN A 257 17.29 4.52 -15.48
C ASN A 257 16.21 4.04 -14.47
N ALA A 258 14.93 4.19 -14.81
CA ALA A 258 13.79 3.71 -14.03
C ALA A 258 12.73 3.03 -14.93
N PRO A 259 13.03 1.83 -15.48
CA PRO A 259 12.12 1.12 -16.37
C PRO A 259 10.74 0.91 -15.75
N GLY A 260 9.69 1.14 -16.53
CA GLY A 260 8.29 1.04 -16.07
C GLY A 260 7.76 2.27 -15.34
N ILE A 261 8.57 3.32 -15.20
CA ILE A 261 8.17 4.59 -14.58
C ILE A 261 8.15 5.70 -15.62
N TYR A 262 7.06 6.47 -15.63
CA TYR A 262 6.82 7.56 -16.58
C TYR A 262 6.45 8.84 -15.84
N ALA A 263 6.80 9.99 -16.40
CA ALA A 263 6.52 11.29 -15.84
C ALA A 263 5.62 12.11 -16.78
N SER A 264 4.74 12.93 -16.19
CA SER A 264 3.95 13.91 -16.93
C SER A 264 3.72 15.18 -16.12
N VAL A 265 3.44 16.28 -16.83
CA VAL A 265 3.07 17.57 -16.25
C VAL A 265 1.86 18.15 -16.98
N VAL A 266 1.01 18.87 -16.24
CA VAL A 266 -0.15 19.55 -16.81
C VAL A 266 -0.59 20.72 -15.92
N GLN A 267 -1.47 21.57 -16.44
CA GLN A 267 -2.29 22.47 -15.63
C GLN A 267 -3.77 22.12 -15.83
N PRO A 268 -4.60 22.04 -14.76
CA PRO A 268 -6.02 21.68 -14.87
C PRO A 268 -6.77 22.57 -15.84
N GLY A 269 -6.34 23.83 -15.93
CA GLY A 269 -6.94 24.76 -16.86
C GLY A 269 -6.78 24.36 -18.30
N MET A 270 -5.86 23.47 -18.73
CA MET A 270 -5.65 23.04 -20.12
C MET A 270 -6.59 21.91 -20.58
N VAL A 271 -7.33 21.30 -19.65
CA VAL A 271 -8.24 20.18 -19.92
C VAL A 271 -9.25 20.54 -21.03
N SER A 272 -9.56 19.56 -21.88
CA SER A 272 -10.48 19.73 -23.01
C SER A 272 -11.89 20.10 -22.55
N GLN A 273 -12.63 20.83 -23.39
CA GLN A 273 -14.00 21.19 -23.04
C GLN A 273 -14.92 19.96 -22.93
N ALA A 274 -14.63 18.88 -23.66
CA ALA A 274 -15.36 17.62 -23.56
C ALA A 274 -15.29 17.04 -22.14
N VAL A 275 -14.09 16.98 -21.54
CA VAL A 275 -13.90 16.53 -20.16
C VAL A 275 -14.52 17.51 -19.16
N LEU A 276 -14.33 18.83 -19.35
CA LEU A 276 -14.91 19.85 -18.45
C LEU A 276 -16.45 19.85 -18.45
N ASN A 277 -17.08 19.41 -19.53
CA ASN A 277 -18.54 19.33 -19.67
C ASN A 277 -19.16 18.10 -18.97
N VAL A 278 -18.36 17.09 -18.60
CA VAL A 278 -18.87 15.94 -17.85
C VAL A 278 -19.43 16.43 -16.50
N PRO A 279 -20.68 16.14 -16.12
CA PRO A 279 -21.23 16.58 -14.82
C PRO A 279 -20.43 16.03 -13.62
N GLY A 280 -20.61 16.62 -12.44
CA GLY A 280 -20.08 16.06 -11.19
C GLY A 280 -18.87 16.80 -10.58
N ALA A 281 -18.33 17.83 -11.22
CA ALA A 281 -17.31 18.71 -10.63
C ALA A 281 -17.67 20.20 -10.80
N ASN A 282 -17.13 21.04 -9.93
CA ASN A 282 -17.30 22.50 -10.01
C ASN A 282 -16.38 23.09 -11.09
N GLY A 283 -16.66 24.33 -11.51
CA GLY A 283 -15.80 25.06 -12.43
C GLY A 283 -14.46 25.44 -11.78
N LEU A 284 -13.40 25.51 -12.60
CA LEU A 284 -12.06 25.84 -12.16
C LEU A 284 -11.87 27.35 -12.06
N ASP A 285 -11.26 27.84 -10.97
CA ASP A 285 -10.95 29.25 -10.80
C ASP A 285 -9.61 29.66 -11.46
N GLY A 286 -9.30 30.97 -11.49
CA GLY A 286 -8.10 31.49 -12.16
C GLY A 286 -6.76 31.06 -11.55
N VAL A 287 -6.73 30.57 -10.31
CA VAL A 287 -5.53 29.99 -9.69
C VAL A 287 -5.42 28.53 -10.07
N GLU A 288 -6.48 27.76 -9.86
CA GLU A 288 -6.55 26.33 -10.17
C GLU A 288 -6.26 26.06 -11.65
N ASN A 289 -6.76 26.92 -12.55
CA ASN A 289 -6.50 26.82 -13.99
C ASN A 289 -5.01 26.85 -14.36
N ARG A 290 -4.15 27.45 -13.53
CA ARG A 290 -2.72 27.65 -13.82
C ARG A 290 -1.81 26.94 -12.81
N SER A 291 -2.39 26.11 -11.94
CA SER A 291 -1.61 25.33 -10.98
C SER A 291 -0.93 24.18 -11.70
N ASP A 292 0.37 24.01 -11.50
CA ASP A 292 1.07 22.84 -12.01
C ASP A 292 0.61 21.58 -11.27
N VAL A 293 0.56 20.48 -12.03
CA VAL A 293 0.37 19.13 -11.54
C VAL A 293 1.52 18.30 -12.08
N HIS A 294 2.22 17.62 -11.18
CA HIS A 294 3.32 16.70 -11.51
C HIS A 294 2.85 15.28 -11.25
N MET A 295 3.20 14.35 -12.13
CA MET A 295 2.77 12.96 -12.01
C MET A 295 3.90 11.96 -12.27
N PHE A 296 3.87 10.86 -11.54
CA PHE A 296 4.49 9.60 -11.94
C PHE A 296 3.42 8.58 -12.28
N ALA A 297 3.64 7.81 -13.34
CA ALA A 297 2.89 6.61 -13.67
C ALA A 297 3.81 5.39 -13.54
N PHE A 298 3.26 4.32 -12.96
CA PHE A 298 3.96 3.05 -12.74
C PHE A 298 3.22 1.94 -13.48
N ASP A 299 3.92 1.21 -14.34
CA ASP A 299 3.40 -0.01 -14.96
C ASP A 299 3.46 -1.15 -13.92
N LEU A 300 2.31 -1.49 -13.33
CA LEU A 300 2.21 -2.48 -12.26
C LEU A 300 2.50 -3.92 -12.73
N SER A 301 2.63 -4.17 -14.03
CA SER A 301 3.17 -5.46 -14.50
C SER A 301 4.61 -5.68 -14.02
N ARG A 302 5.36 -4.60 -13.74
CA ARG A 302 6.76 -4.63 -13.32
C ARG A 302 6.99 -4.45 -11.83
N PHE A 303 5.95 -4.13 -11.05
CA PHE A 303 6.11 -3.74 -9.66
C PHE A 303 5.16 -4.46 -8.71
N ASP A 304 5.66 -4.74 -7.52
CA ASP A 304 4.83 -5.05 -6.35
C ASP A 304 4.57 -3.76 -5.58
N LEU A 305 3.31 -3.39 -5.40
CA LEU A 305 2.91 -2.29 -4.52
C LEU A 305 2.85 -2.79 -3.07
N ARG A 306 3.47 -2.06 -2.16
CA ARG A 306 3.42 -2.34 -0.72
C ARG A 306 3.08 -1.07 0.06
N TYR A 307 2.64 -1.26 1.30
CA TYR A 307 2.25 -0.21 2.22
C TYR A 307 2.82 -0.49 3.61
N GLU A 308 3.30 0.56 4.28
CA GLU A 308 3.78 0.50 5.66
C GLU A 308 3.32 1.77 6.40
N ILE A 309 3.06 1.63 7.70
CA ILE A 309 2.71 2.78 8.54
C ILE A 309 3.95 3.41 9.16
N GLY A 310 3.83 4.70 9.46
CA GLY A 310 4.88 5.43 10.15
C GLY A 310 5.06 4.94 11.58
N THR A 311 6.09 5.45 12.26
CA THR A 311 6.30 5.17 13.70
C THR A 311 5.13 5.62 14.58
N ASP A 312 4.36 6.61 14.11
CA ASP A 312 3.23 7.19 14.83
C ASP A 312 1.95 7.26 13.97
N HIS A 313 2.02 7.75 12.73
CA HIS A 313 0.83 7.98 11.90
C HIS A 313 0.54 6.81 10.92
N PRO A 314 -0.74 6.50 10.66
CA PRO A 314 -1.92 7.33 10.95
C PRO A 314 -2.38 7.36 12.41
N GLN A 315 -2.00 6.42 13.29
CA GLN A 315 -2.56 6.17 14.64
C GLN A 315 -3.88 5.39 14.61
N VAL A 316 -4.24 4.79 15.76
CA VAL A 316 -5.40 3.89 15.91
C VAL A 316 -6.39 4.32 17.00
N ASP A 317 -6.12 5.41 17.69
CA ASP A 317 -7.02 6.01 18.66
C ASP A 317 -8.15 6.79 17.98
N TRP A 318 -9.00 7.41 18.80
CA TRP A 318 -10.11 8.22 18.30
C TRP A 318 -9.64 9.54 17.68
N SER A 319 -10.04 9.78 16.43
CA SER A 319 -10.02 11.13 15.87
C SER A 319 -10.85 12.09 16.74
N PRO A 320 -10.48 13.37 16.86
CA PRO A 320 -11.30 14.38 17.53
C PRO A 320 -12.51 14.82 16.69
N ARG A 321 -12.64 14.36 15.44
CA ARG A 321 -13.69 14.77 14.50
C ARG A 321 -15.09 14.22 14.85
N PRO A 322 -15.28 12.89 15.00
CA PRO A 322 -16.60 12.36 15.35
C PRO A 322 -16.96 12.68 16.81
N SER A 323 -18.25 12.90 17.04
CA SER A 323 -18.82 13.23 18.34
C SER A 323 -20.23 12.63 18.48
N GLY A 324 -20.77 12.62 19.71
CA GLY A 324 -22.09 12.04 19.97
C GLY A 324 -22.13 10.56 19.61
N ALA A 325 -23.14 10.15 18.83
CA ALA A 325 -23.36 8.75 18.46
C ALA A 325 -22.22 8.12 17.64
N GLY A 326 -21.40 8.93 16.95
CA GLY A 326 -20.26 8.42 16.16
C GLY A 326 -19.03 8.10 16.99
N ARG A 327 -19.06 8.33 18.32
CA ARG A 327 -17.94 8.05 19.21
C ARG A 327 -18.40 7.35 20.48
N ASP A 328 -17.94 6.12 20.66
CA ASP A 328 -18.09 5.41 21.93
C ASP A 328 -16.93 5.78 22.86
N TYR A 329 -17.23 6.60 23.87
CA TYR A 329 -16.27 7.04 24.89
C TYR A 329 -15.85 5.93 25.86
N SER A 330 -16.55 4.79 25.87
CA SER A 330 -16.17 3.62 26.65
C SER A 330 -15.01 2.85 26.00
N LEU A 331 -14.81 3.01 24.69
CA LEU A 331 -13.74 2.36 23.93
C LEU A 331 -12.49 3.25 23.84
N PRO A 332 -11.28 2.69 23.94
CA PRO A 332 -10.03 3.45 23.81
C PRO A 332 -9.76 3.97 22.38
N GLY A 333 -10.35 3.35 21.36
CA GLY A 333 -10.32 3.76 19.96
C GLY A 333 -11.52 3.17 19.20
N PRO A 334 -11.72 3.52 17.92
CA PRO A 334 -12.88 3.11 17.12
C PRO A 334 -12.99 1.60 16.92
N ASP A 335 -11.89 0.86 17.07
CA ASP A 335 -11.82 -0.59 16.86
C ASP A 335 -11.64 -1.38 18.17
N GLY A 336 -11.80 -0.71 19.33
CA GLY A 336 -11.70 -1.33 20.65
C GLY A 336 -10.34 -1.24 21.33
N PHE A 337 -9.32 -0.73 20.62
CA PHE A 337 -7.97 -0.43 21.10
C PHE A 337 -7.55 0.98 20.67
N GLY A 338 -6.66 1.62 21.44
CA GLY A 338 -6.10 2.95 21.13
C GLY A 338 -4.57 2.95 21.02
N THR A 339 -3.95 1.77 21.05
CA THR A 339 -2.51 1.53 20.93
C THR A 339 -2.28 0.29 20.08
N LEU A 340 -1.14 0.24 19.40
CA LEU A 340 -0.68 -0.92 18.64
C LEU A 340 0.11 -1.91 19.48
N ASP A 341 0.29 -1.70 20.79
CA ASP A 341 1.04 -2.63 21.64
C ASP A 341 0.44 -4.05 21.58
N PRO A 342 1.28 -5.10 21.45
CA PRO A 342 2.75 -5.08 21.51
C PRO A 342 3.49 -4.85 20.17
N LEU A 343 2.76 -4.56 19.08
CA LEU A 343 3.33 -4.38 17.75
C LEU A 343 4.21 -3.12 17.69
N GLN A 344 5.37 -3.28 17.07
CA GLN A 344 6.36 -2.22 16.89
C GLN A 344 6.40 -1.76 15.43
N MET A 345 6.11 -0.48 15.21
CA MET A 345 6.11 0.15 13.89
C MET A 345 7.47 0.81 13.62
N THR A 346 8.03 0.50 12.46
CA THR A 346 9.40 0.89 12.09
C THR A 346 9.43 2.23 11.36
N GLY A 347 8.34 2.60 10.66
CA GLY A 347 8.29 3.79 9.82
C GLY A 347 9.31 3.78 8.68
N MET A 348 9.75 2.59 8.26
CA MET A 348 10.81 2.37 7.29
C MET A 348 10.52 1.08 6.55
N LEU A 349 10.86 1.00 5.27
CA LEU A 349 10.71 -0.24 4.51
C LEU A 349 11.67 -1.31 5.05
N ASN A 350 11.28 -2.58 4.91
CA ASN A 350 12.12 -3.69 5.34
C ASN A 350 13.42 -3.71 4.50
N PRO A 351 14.60 -3.66 5.15
CA PRO A 351 15.90 -3.52 4.48
C PRO A 351 16.19 -4.55 3.38
N ILE A 352 15.56 -5.73 3.42
CA ILE A 352 15.69 -6.74 2.37
C ILE A 352 15.20 -6.26 0.99
N PHE A 353 14.36 -5.22 0.96
CA PHE A 353 13.77 -4.69 -0.27
C PHE A 353 14.51 -3.49 -0.87
N ILE A 354 15.59 -3.02 -0.24
CA ILE A 354 16.30 -1.81 -0.66
C ILE A 354 16.84 -1.92 -2.09
N ASP A 355 17.33 -3.09 -2.49
CA ASP A 355 17.84 -3.28 -3.85
C ASP A 355 16.74 -3.30 -4.91
N ARG A 356 15.51 -3.64 -4.51
CA ARG A 356 14.34 -3.70 -5.38
C ARG A 356 13.52 -2.41 -5.41
N VAL A 357 13.73 -1.48 -4.47
CA VAL A 357 12.88 -0.28 -4.36
C VAL A 357 12.96 0.59 -5.64
N ALA A 358 11.81 0.85 -6.24
CA ALA A 358 11.67 1.61 -7.48
C ALA A 358 11.11 3.01 -7.25
N GLY A 359 10.16 3.14 -6.32
CA GLY A 359 9.54 4.41 -5.98
C GLY A 359 8.87 4.37 -4.62
N ILE A 360 8.74 5.54 -4.01
CA ILE A 360 8.03 5.75 -2.75
C ILE A 360 7.14 6.97 -2.91
N PHE A 361 5.94 6.91 -2.33
CA PHE A 361 5.07 8.06 -2.20
C PHE A 361 4.30 8.06 -0.88
N ALA A 362 3.97 9.25 -0.39
CA ALA A 362 3.27 9.43 0.88
C ALA A 362 1.89 8.75 0.87
N GLY A 363 1.49 8.23 2.03
CA GLY A 363 0.22 7.55 2.24
C GLY A 363 -0.96 8.49 2.41
N GLY A 364 -1.80 8.21 3.42
CA GLY A 364 -3.06 8.92 3.63
C GLY A 364 -3.06 9.90 4.79
N PHE A 365 -4.24 10.39 5.16
CA PHE A 365 -4.38 11.31 6.30
C PHE A 365 -4.03 10.63 7.64
N LYS A 366 -3.38 11.38 8.53
CA LYS A 366 -3.31 11.02 9.96
C LYS A 366 -4.70 10.89 10.60
N ARG A 367 -4.80 10.17 11.72
CA ARG A 367 -6.04 9.88 12.45
C ARG A 367 -6.86 11.12 12.79
N ASP A 368 -6.20 12.22 13.19
CA ASP A 368 -6.87 13.51 13.45
C ASP A 368 -7.73 14.03 12.28
N HIS A 369 -7.40 13.59 11.06
CA HIS A 369 -8.05 14.02 9.83
C HIS A 369 -8.69 12.87 9.05
N GLY A 370 -8.34 11.63 9.36
CA GLY A 370 -8.88 10.41 8.76
C GLY A 370 -10.16 9.91 9.42
N ALA A 371 -11.13 10.79 9.63
CA ALA A 371 -12.48 10.48 10.10
C ALA A 371 -13.46 11.57 9.68
N TRP A 372 -14.76 11.25 9.65
CA TRP A 372 -15.80 12.22 9.31
C TRP A 372 -16.04 13.20 10.45
N ARG A 373 -16.12 14.49 10.09
CA ARG A 373 -16.44 15.57 11.01
C ARG A 373 -17.94 15.87 11.09
N LEU A 374 -18.63 15.76 9.96
CA LEU A 374 -20.06 16.07 9.80
C LEU A 374 -20.67 15.09 8.79
N THR A 375 -21.99 15.19 8.58
CA THR A 375 -22.84 14.25 7.81
C THR A 375 -23.06 12.91 8.51
N ASP A 376 -23.87 12.03 7.92
CA ASP A 376 -24.26 10.75 8.51
C ASP A 376 -23.06 9.87 8.87
N PHE A 377 -21.98 9.94 8.09
CA PHE A 377 -20.76 9.19 8.32
C PHE A 377 -20.04 9.61 9.61
N ALA A 378 -20.26 10.84 10.12
CA ALA A 378 -19.72 11.27 11.41
C ALA A 378 -20.43 10.65 12.61
N TYR A 379 -21.61 10.06 12.41
CA TYR A 379 -22.48 9.52 13.47
C TYR A 379 -22.70 8.01 13.38
N THR A 380 -22.15 7.36 12.35
CA THR A 380 -22.27 5.93 12.07
C THR A 380 -20.89 5.31 11.88
N ASN A 381 -20.78 3.99 12.07
CA ASN A 381 -19.53 3.23 11.93
C ASN A 381 -18.33 3.92 12.60
N HIS A 382 -18.51 4.33 13.86
CA HIS A 382 -17.49 5.00 14.65
C HIS A 382 -16.92 6.27 13.98
N GLY A 383 -17.71 7.01 13.19
CA GLY A 383 -17.24 8.21 12.51
C GLY A 383 -16.49 7.94 11.21
N HIS A 384 -16.63 6.73 10.63
CA HIS A 384 -15.98 6.31 9.39
C HIS A 384 -14.47 6.62 9.41
N HIS A 385 -13.81 6.15 10.47
CA HIS A 385 -12.36 6.22 10.57
C HIS A 385 -11.70 5.51 9.38
N TYR A 386 -10.75 6.16 8.72
CA TYR A 386 -10.15 5.62 7.50
C TYR A 386 -9.35 4.37 7.88
N GLY A 387 -9.77 3.23 7.33
CA GLY A 387 -9.18 1.93 7.61
C GLY A 387 -7.85 1.70 6.92
N PHE A 388 -7.08 0.75 7.45
CA PHE A 388 -5.83 0.29 6.85
C PHE A 388 -5.40 -1.08 7.35
N VAL A 389 -4.75 -1.82 6.45
CA VAL A 389 -4.24 -3.18 6.64
C VAL A 389 -2.78 -3.19 6.21
N VAL A 390 -1.90 -3.75 7.06
CA VAL A 390 -0.48 -3.92 6.76
C VAL A 390 -0.12 -5.39 6.94
N ASN A 391 0.46 -6.01 5.91
CA ASN A 391 0.86 -7.43 5.95
C ASN A 391 -0.27 -8.36 6.41
N GLY A 392 -1.51 -8.10 5.97
CA GLY A 392 -2.71 -8.86 6.34
C GLY A 392 -3.22 -8.64 7.75
N VAL A 393 -2.59 -7.73 8.52
CA VAL A 393 -3.00 -7.37 9.88
C VAL A 393 -3.88 -6.14 9.80
N VAL A 394 -5.12 -6.25 10.29
CA VAL A 394 -6.08 -5.14 10.30
C VAL A 394 -5.72 -4.23 11.47
N LEU A 395 -5.19 -3.05 11.18
CA LEU A 395 -4.81 -2.06 12.18
C LEU A 395 -5.92 -1.01 12.39
N SER A 396 -6.81 -0.85 11.40
CA SER A 396 -8.08 -0.15 11.55
C SER A 396 -9.09 -0.69 10.55
N ARG A 397 -10.35 -0.91 10.95
CA ARG A 397 -11.38 -1.53 10.09
C ARG A 397 -11.57 -0.74 8.79
N LEU A 398 -11.65 -1.44 7.66
CA LEU A 398 -12.07 -0.86 6.39
C LEU A 398 -13.57 -0.53 6.49
N GLN A 399 -13.92 0.73 6.25
CA GLN A 399 -15.27 1.25 6.38
C GLN A 399 -15.97 1.30 5.02
N PRO A 400 -17.27 0.99 4.95
CA PRO A 400 -18.02 1.07 3.70
C PRO A 400 -18.13 2.52 3.20
N GLY A 401 -18.23 2.68 1.88
CA GLY A 401 -18.39 3.98 1.23
C GLY A 401 -17.08 4.79 1.11
N LEU A 402 -15.94 4.22 1.50
CA LEU A 402 -14.64 4.91 1.43
C LEU A 402 -13.79 4.39 0.27
N ALA A 403 -13.12 5.31 -0.42
CA ALA A 403 -12.16 4.98 -1.45
C ALA A 403 -10.97 4.24 -0.83
N THR A 404 -10.64 3.10 -1.41
CA THR A 404 -9.69 2.13 -0.86
C THR A 404 -8.77 1.67 -1.97
N VAL A 405 -7.46 1.81 -1.76
CA VAL A 405 -6.46 1.05 -2.52
C VAL A 405 -6.11 -0.20 -1.71
N TYR A 406 -6.08 -1.36 -2.35
CA TYR A 406 -5.73 -2.62 -1.72
C TYR A 406 -4.89 -3.51 -2.63
N VAL A 407 -4.11 -4.39 -2.01
CA VAL A 407 -3.23 -5.36 -2.67
C VAL A 407 -3.55 -6.73 -2.11
N LEU A 408 -3.81 -7.69 -2.99
CA LEU A 408 -4.07 -9.07 -2.63
C LEU A 408 -2.77 -9.88 -2.49
N GLN A 409 -2.86 -11.07 -1.90
CA GLN A 409 -1.73 -11.99 -1.74
C GLN A 409 -1.05 -12.39 -3.06
N ASP A 410 -1.80 -12.40 -4.16
CA ASP A 410 -1.26 -12.67 -5.50
C ASP A 410 -0.51 -11.48 -6.12
N GLY A 411 -0.43 -10.35 -5.41
CA GLY A 411 0.24 -9.13 -5.85
C GLY A 411 -0.60 -8.23 -6.74
N SER A 412 -1.85 -8.60 -7.05
CA SER A 412 -2.78 -7.72 -7.77
C SER A 412 -3.14 -6.51 -6.91
N VAL A 413 -3.13 -5.34 -7.54
CA VAL A 413 -3.50 -4.04 -6.95
C VAL A 413 -4.90 -3.69 -7.40
N HIS A 414 -5.69 -3.02 -6.57
CA HIS A 414 -7.05 -2.62 -6.92
C HIS A 414 -7.40 -1.31 -6.22
N MET A 415 -8.22 -0.47 -6.85
CA MET A 415 -8.80 0.73 -6.26
C MET A 415 -10.31 0.77 -6.42
N GLU A 416 -11.04 0.76 -5.32
CA GLU A 416 -12.51 0.71 -5.32
C GLU A 416 -13.11 1.47 -4.13
N THR A 417 -14.42 1.68 -4.15
CA THR A 417 -15.18 2.10 -2.95
C THR A 417 -15.51 0.86 -2.14
N TRP A 418 -14.99 0.77 -0.92
CA TRP A 418 -15.20 -0.40 -0.07
C TRP A 418 -16.69 -0.60 0.25
N SER A 419 -17.15 -1.84 0.23
CA SER A 419 -18.49 -2.24 0.65
C SER A 419 -18.43 -3.44 1.59
N GLU A 420 -19.46 -3.65 2.40
CA GLU A 420 -19.53 -4.78 3.33
C GLU A 420 -19.48 -6.14 2.59
N ASP A 421 -20.00 -6.18 1.37
CA ASP A 421 -19.96 -7.37 0.50
C ASP A 421 -18.54 -7.74 0.07
N MET A 422 -17.55 -6.87 0.29
CA MET A 422 -16.13 -7.13 0.00
C MET A 422 -15.37 -7.73 1.20
N ASP A 423 -16.00 -7.87 2.37
CA ASP A 423 -15.34 -8.40 3.57
C ASP A 423 -14.78 -9.83 3.39
N PHE A 424 -15.29 -10.59 2.40
CA PHE A 424 -14.73 -11.90 2.05
C PHE A 424 -13.29 -11.81 1.52
N LEU A 425 -12.85 -10.64 1.06
CA LEU A 425 -11.48 -10.39 0.60
C LEU A 425 -10.50 -10.18 1.75
N LEU A 426 -10.96 -9.84 2.97
CA LEU A 426 -10.09 -9.53 4.11
C LEU A 426 -9.01 -10.59 4.41
N PRO A 427 -9.27 -11.92 4.32
CA PRO A 427 -8.21 -12.92 4.51
C PRO A 427 -7.11 -12.87 3.43
N HIS A 428 -7.43 -12.33 2.26
CA HIS A 428 -6.57 -12.28 1.07
C HIS A 428 -5.89 -10.93 0.88
N ILE A 429 -6.36 -9.88 1.55
CA ILE A 429 -5.76 -8.56 1.52
C ILE A 429 -4.42 -8.61 2.26
N ARG A 430 -3.36 -8.24 1.55
CA ARG A 430 -2.04 -8.03 2.13
C ARG A 430 -1.86 -6.60 2.61
N PHE A 431 -2.29 -5.64 1.79
CA PHE A 431 -2.21 -4.22 2.11
C PHE A 431 -3.52 -3.55 1.76
N ALA A 432 -3.98 -2.61 2.59
CA ALA A 432 -5.10 -1.75 2.22
C ALA A 432 -4.99 -0.40 2.91
N ARG A 433 -5.49 0.64 2.26
CA ARG A 433 -5.55 1.98 2.83
C ARG A 433 -6.75 2.72 2.27
N GLN A 434 -7.58 3.23 3.16
CA GLN A 434 -8.72 4.08 2.78
C GLN A 434 -8.35 5.54 2.87
N ASN A 435 -8.96 6.38 2.04
CA ASN A 435 -8.81 7.83 2.19
C ASN A 435 -10.01 8.58 1.60
N GLY A 436 -10.96 8.96 2.47
CA GLY A 436 -12.12 9.76 2.07
C GLY A 436 -13.02 9.06 1.04
N THR A 437 -13.70 9.86 0.23
CA THR A 437 -14.54 9.40 -0.89
C THR A 437 -13.76 9.40 -2.20
N PRO A 438 -14.22 8.69 -3.24
CA PRO A 438 -13.60 8.75 -4.57
C PRO A 438 -13.51 10.18 -5.12
N VAL A 439 -12.40 10.45 -5.81
CA VAL A 439 -12.21 11.61 -6.68
C VAL A 439 -12.73 11.28 -8.09
N ILE A 440 -12.45 10.06 -8.56
CA ILE A 440 -13.00 9.45 -9.77
C ILE A 440 -13.61 8.11 -9.38
N GLU A 441 -14.76 7.78 -9.95
CA GLU A 441 -15.39 6.46 -9.85
C GLU A 441 -15.97 6.07 -11.22
N PRO A 442 -16.04 4.77 -11.54
CA PRO A 442 -16.63 4.31 -12.78
C PRO A 442 -18.13 4.57 -12.79
N ASN A 443 -18.64 5.04 -13.93
CA ASN A 443 -20.08 5.11 -14.18
C ASN A 443 -20.64 3.72 -14.57
N ALA A 444 -21.92 3.66 -14.96
CA ALA A 444 -22.57 2.41 -15.36
C ALA A 444 -21.94 1.73 -16.59
N GLU A 445 -21.21 2.48 -17.42
CA GLU A 445 -20.48 1.99 -18.59
C GLU A 445 -19.01 1.67 -18.29
N GLY A 446 -18.57 1.80 -17.03
CA GLY A 446 -17.18 1.58 -16.62
C GLY A 446 -16.25 2.77 -16.88
N VAL A 447 -16.77 3.92 -17.30
CA VAL A 447 -15.98 5.12 -17.61
C VAL A 447 -15.78 5.96 -16.35
N GLY A 448 -14.54 6.36 -16.06
CA GLY A 448 -14.22 7.24 -14.94
C GLY A 448 -14.89 8.63 -15.03
N VAL A 449 -15.73 8.94 -14.04
CA VAL A 449 -16.41 10.23 -13.89
C VAL A 449 -16.09 10.84 -12.52
N PRO A 450 -16.29 12.16 -12.30
CA PRO A 450 -16.06 12.75 -10.98
C PRO A 450 -16.93 12.07 -9.93
N GLY A 451 -16.32 11.71 -8.81
CA GLY A 451 -17.00 11.06 -7.70
C GLY A 451 -18.20 11.88 -7.20
N THR A 452 -19.26 11.21 -6.75
CA THR A 452 -20.52 11.82 -6.34
C THR A 452 -20.37 12.94 -5.29
N GLN A 453 -19.34 12.86 -4.45
CA GLN A 453 -19.08 13.84 -3.39
C GLN A 453 -18.08 14.94 -3.77
N VAL A 454 -17.52 14.96 -4.99
CA VAL A 454 -16.50 15.93 -5.43
C VAL A 454 -16.97 17.39 -5.29
N ARG A 455 -18.26 17.68 -5.53
CA ARG A 455 -18.83 19.04 -5.40
C ARG A 455 -19.18 19.43 -3.97
N SER A 456 -19.26 18.46 -3.06
CA SER A 456 -19.73 18.67 -1.69
C SER A 456 -18.54 18.73 -0.75
N TRP A 457 -18.15 19.92 -0.30
CA TRP A 457 -17.06 20.09 0.68
C TRP A 457 -17.27 19.15 1.87
N MET A 458 -18.41 19.27 2.54
CA MET A 458 -18.71 18.48 3.73
C MET A 458 -19.02 17.01 3.39
N GLY A 459 -19.69 16.73 2.27
CA GLY A 459 -20.04 15.38 1.86
C GLY A 459 -18.83 14.51 1.56
N GLY A 460 -17.83 15.05 0.84
CA GLY A 460 -16.58 14.35 0.55
C GLY A 460 -15.55 14.45 1.69
N ASN A 461 -15.93 15.03 2.83
CA ASN A 461 -15.04 15.30 3.96
C ASN A 461 -13.73 15.99 3.52
N TRP A 462 -13.82 16.86 2.52
CA TRP A 462 -12.65 17.42 1.85
C TRP A 462 -11.88 18.33 2.81
N SER A 463 -10.67 17.95 3.20
CA SER A 463 -9.81 18.80 4.01
C SER A 463 -9.36 20.04 3.21
N GLY A 464 -9.16 21.15 3.90
CA GLY A 464 -8.56 22.38 3.36
C GLY A 464 -7.15 22.64 3.90
N SER A 465 -6.58 23.79 3.54
CA SER A 465 -5.32 24.29 4.10
C SER A 465 -5.41 24.55 5.61
N ALA A 466 -4.29 24.92 6.24
CA ALA A 466 -4.26 25.33 7.65
C ALA A 466 -5.19 26.53 7.93
N GLU A 467 -5.40 27.39 6.93
CA GLU A 467 -6.33 28.54 6.93
C GLU A 467 -7.75 28.16 6.48
N ALA A 468 -8.05 26.86 6.42
CA ALA A 468 -9.32 26.30 5.99
C ALA A 468 -9.74 26.70 4.56
N GLN A 469 -8.78 26.84 3.63
CA GLN A 469 -9.08 27.03 2.21
C GLN A 469 -9.23 25.69 1.50
N LEU A 470 -10.33 25.48 0.76
CA LEU A 470 -10.52 24.24 0.00
C LEU A 470 -9.47 24.06 -1.10
N ARG A 471 -9.05 25.15 -1.74
CA ARG A 471 -7.95 25.12 -2.70
C ARG A 471 -6.62 25.06 -1.94
N THR A 472 -5.88 23.97 -2.11
CA THR A 472 -4.62 23.73 -1.40
C THR A 472 -3.74 22.78 -2.20
N LEU A 473 -2.51 22.56 -1.74
CA LEU A 473 -1.63 21.51 -2.25
C LEU A 473 -2.23 20.14 -1.89
N ARG A 474 -2.34 19.22 -2.85
CA ARG A 474 -2.93 17.88 -2.65
C ARG A 474 -2.09 16.82 -3.35
N SER A 475 -2.11 15.58 -2.89
CA SER A 475 -1.75 14.43 -3.72
C SER A 475 -2.94 13.51 -3.95
N GLY A 476 -2.84 12.68 -4.97
CA GLY A 476 -3.86 11.69 -5.28
C GLY A 476 -3.25 10.49 -5.99
N LEU A 477 -3.98 9.39 -5.92
CA LEU A 477 -3.68 8.14 -6.59
C LEU A 477 -4.79 7.86 -7.60
N CYS A 478 -4.41 7.42 -8.79
CA CYS A 478 -5.32 7.01 -9.84
C CYS A 478 -4.91 5.64 -10.36
N GLU A 479 -5.90 4.82 -10.65
CA GLU A 479 -5.74 3.57 -11.38
C GLU A 479 -6.29 3.75 -12.80
N ARG A 480 -5.59 3.16 -13.77
CA ARG A 480 -6.00 3.10 -15.17
C ARG A 480 -5.58 1.78 -15.78
N GLU A 481 -6.46 1.15 -16.53
CA GLU A 481 -6.11 0.05 -17.43
C GLU A 481 -5.86 0.58 -18.86
N VAL A 482 -4.78 0.13 -19.50
CA VAL A 482 -4.47 0.47 -20.89
C VAL A 482 -3.78 -0.69 -21.60
N ASP A 483 -4.34 -1.15 -22.71
CA ASP A 483 -3.85 -2.31 -23.47
C ASP A 483 -3.57 -3.55 -22.60
N GLY A 484 -4.43 -3.80 -21.59
CA GLY A 484 -4.29 -4.89 -20.63
C GLY A 484 -3.19 -4.68 -19.57
N ARG A 485 -2.61 -3.48 -19.50
CA ARG A 485 -1.65 -3.08 -18.47
C ARG A 485 -2.34 -2.24 -17.42
N GLN A 486 -2.10 -2.59 -16.16
CA GLN A 486 -2.55 -1.81 -15.03
C GLN A 486 -1.52 -0.72 -14.70
N ILE A 487 -1.94 0.53 -14.75
CA ILE A 487 -1.11 1.70 -14.51
C ILE A 487 -1.57 2.38 -13.23
N LEU A 488 -0.63 2.63 -12.33
CA LEU A 488 -0.85 3.43 -11.13
C LEU A 488 -0.26 4.82 -11.32
N ILE A 489 -1.07 5.87 -11.19
CA ILE A 489 -0.65 7.25 -11.34
C ILE A 489 -0.68 7.93 -9.98
N TYR A 490 0.49 8.36 -9.49
CA TYR A 490 0.60 9.26 -8.34
C TYR A 490 0.75 10.70 -8.84
N ALA A 491 -0.09 11.60 -8.37
CA ALA A 491 -0.10 13.00 -8.79
C ALA A 491 0.01 13.94 -7.60
N VAL A 492 0.78 15.03 -7.75
CA VAL A 492 0.83 16.14 -6.80
C VAL A 492 0.38 17.41 -7.47
N PHE A 493 -0.66 18.00 -6.89
CA PHE A 493 -1.34 19.18 -7.36
C PHE A 493 -0.93 20.37 -6.51
N MET A 494 -0.28 21.37 -7.09
CA MET A 494 0.33 22.46 -6.32
C MET A 494 -0.72 23.35 -5.61
N SER A 495 -1.88 23.57 -6.22
CA SER A 495 -2.98 24.36 -5.65
C SER A 495 -4.30 24.09 -6.37
N VAL A 496 -5.05 23.09 -5.91
CA VAL A 496 -6.33 22.69 -6.53
C VAL A 496 -7.39 22.35 -5.48
N THR A 497 -8.64 22.38 -5.93
CA THR A 497 -9.79 21.79 -5.24
C THR A 497 -9.95 20.32 -5.67
N PRO A 498 -10.82 19.53 -5.01
CA PRO A 498 -11.18 18.20 -5.50
C PRO A 498 -11.73 18.20 -6.93
N SER A 499 -12.35 19.30 -7.37
CA SER A 499 -12.83 19.43 -8.76
C SER A 499 -11.67 19.52 -9.75
N GLY A 500 -10.62 20.30 -9.46
CA GLY A 500 -9.41 20.31 -10.30
C GLY A 500 -8.69 18.96 -10.34
N MET A 501 -8.66 18.22 -9.23
CA MET A 501 -8.15 16.85 -9.23
C MET A 501 -8.97 15.95 -10.15
N ALA A 502 -10.29 15.94 -9.99
CA ALA A 502 -11.17 15.11 -10.81
C ALA A 502 -11.02 15.43 -12.31
N ARG A 503 -11.05 16.71 -12.70
CA ARG A 503 -10.87 17.09 -14.12
C ARG A 503 -9.53 16.66 -14.69
N THR A 504 -8.48 16.76 -13.88
CA THR A 504 -7.15 16.33 -14.29
C THR A 504 -7.10 14.82 -14.47
N PHE A 505 -7.54 14.04 -13.48
CA PHE A 505 -7.55 12.58 -13.59
C PHE A 505 -8.48 12.07 -14.70
N GLN A 506 -9.63 12.70 -14.93
CA GLN A 506 -10.46 12.39 -16.10
C GLN A 506 -9.71 12.60 -17.41
N ALA A 507 -8.97 13.70 -17.54
CA ALA A 507 -8.19 13.98 -18.74
C ALA A 507 -7.09 12.95 -19.00
N TYR A 508 -6.62 12.25 -17.96
CA TYR A 508 -5.67 11.14 -18.06
C TYR A 508 -6.33 9.76 -18.16
N HIS A 509 -7.65 9.71 -18.31
CA HIS A 509 -8.43 8.48 -18.45
C HIS A 509 -8.34 7.54 -17.24
N CYS A 510 -8.29 8.10 -16.04
CA CYS A 510 -8.37 7.31 -14.80
C CYS A 510 -9.72 6.59 -14.70
N ASP A 511 -9.69 5.31 -14.36
CA ASP A 511 -10.89 4.50 -14.12
C ASP A 511 -11.42 4.72 -12.70
N TYR A 512 -10.51 4.84 -11.75
CA TYR A 512 -10.79 5.17 -10.35
C TYR A 512 -9.68 6.05 -9.78
N ALA A 513 -10.02 6.96 -8.85
CA ALA A 513 -9.02 7.79 -8.20
C ALA A 513 -9.43 8.19 -6.79
N MET A 514 -8.43 8.36 -5.92
CA MET A 514 -8.62 8.79 -4.53
C MET A 514 -7.64 9.91 -4.16
N LEU A 515 -8.04 10.72 -3.18
CA LEU A 515 -7.19 11.71 -2.54
C LEU A 515 -6.18 11.01 -1.62
N LEU A 516 -4.98 11.56 -1.43
CA LEU A 516 -3.99 11.13 -0.42
C LEU A 516 -3.71 12.27 0.57
N ASP A 517 -2.62 12.25 1.34
CA ASP A 517 -2.30 13.37 2.26
C ASP A 517 -2.02 14.69 1.47
N MET A 518 -1.93 15.82 2.16
CA MET A 518 -1.98 17.15 1.53
C MET A 518 -1.23 18.23 2.31
N ASN A 519 -1.34 19.48 1.85
CA ASN A 519 -0.91 20.73 2.49
C ASN A 519 0.60 21.03 2.53
N SER A 520 1.50 20.07 2.33
CA SER A 520 2.91 20.37 2.10
C SER A 520 3.60 19.34 1.20
N LEU A 521 4.77 19.71 0.66
CA LEU A 521 5.58 18.80 -0.14
C LEU A 521 6.15 17.63 0.70
N ASP A 522 6.40 17.85 1.99
CA ASP A 522 6.76 16.76 2.91
C ASP A 522 5.63 15.74 3.08
N LEU A 523 4.37 16.20 3.05
CA LEU A 523 3.19 15.34 3.21
C LEU A 523 2.72 14.73 1.88
N THR A 524 3.20 15.24 0.76
CA THR A 524 2.93 14.72 -0.58
C THR A 524 4.18 14.17 -1.25
N TYR A 525 5.16 13.79 -0.42
CA TYR A 525 6.46 13.30 -0.84
C TYR A 525 6.32 12.20 -1.88
N SER A 526 7.12 12.28 -2.94
CA SER A 526 7.34 11.17 -3.86
C SER A 526 8.72 11.24 -4.46
N ALA A 527 9.37 10.08 -4.52
CA ALA A 527 10.66 9.89 -5.14
C ALA A 527 10.70 8.58 -5.91
N VAL A 528 11.47 8.57 -6.98
CA VAL A 528 11.88 7.37 -7.71
C VAL A 528 13.35 7.12 -7.45
N TYR A 529 13.71 5.84 -7.41
CA TYR A 529 15.06 5.39 -7.09
C TYR A 529 15.67 4.79 -8.36
N ALA A 530 16.16 5.69 -9.21
CA ALA A 530 16.73 5.33 -10.50
C ALA A 530 18.12 4.71 -10.31
N ARG A 531 18.47 3.73 -11.14
CA ARG A 531 19.72 2.97 -10.99
C ARG A 531 20.36 2.75 -12.35
N GLU A 532 21.58 3.24 -12.51
CA GLU A 532 22.36 2.92 -13.71
C GLU A 532 22.63 1.41 -13.79
N PRO A 533 22.61 0.82 -14.98
CA PRO A 533 22.91 -0.60 -15.16
C PRO A 533 24.24 -1.00 -14.51
N GLY A 534 24.20 -1.96 -13.59
CA GLY A 534 25.38 -2.45 -12.86
C GLY A 534 25.85 -1.59 -11.69
N SER A 535 25.17 -0.47 -11.38
CA SER A 535 25.52 0.37 -10.23
C SER A 535 24.97 -0.20 -8.91
N PRO A 536 25.78 -0.29 -7.83
CA PRO A 536 25.32 -0.65 -6.50
C PRO A 536 24.58 0.50 -5.80
N THR A 537 24.63 1.72 -6.34
CA THR A 537 23.93 2.89 -5.79
C THR A 537 22.75 3.30 -6.67
N PHE A 538 21.73 3.89 -6.05
CA PHE A 538 20.63 4.56 -6.73
C PHE A 538 20.74 6.08 -6.63
N THR A 539 20.12 6.80 -7.55
CA THR A 539 19.84 8.23 -7.46
C THR A 539 18.42 8.43 -6.93
N ILE A 540 18.23 9.44 -6.09
CA ILE A 540 16.91 9.83 -5.58
C ILE A 540 16.40 10.95 -6.47
N GLU A 541 15.34 10.71 -7.21
CA GLU A 541 14.73 11.73 -8.06
C GLU A 541 13.32 12.04 -7.58
N HIS A 542 13.10 13.27 -7.14
CA HIS A 542 11.82 13.69 -6.59
C HIS A 542 10.86 14.19 -7.66
N LEU A 543 9.57 13.94 -7.45
CA LEU A 543 8.51 14.42 -8.34
C LEU A 543 8.47 15.96 -8.44
N ASP A 544 8.70 16.65 -7.32
CA ASP A 544 9.02 18.08 -7.27
C ASP A 544 10.37 18.24 -6.57
N ARG A 545 11.32 18.94 -7.20
CA ARG A 545 12.68 19.11 -6.66
C ARG A 545 12.75 19.64 -5.23
N ARG A 546 11.73 20.37 -4.77
CA ARG A 546 11.68 20.93 -3.41
C ARG A 546 11.41 19.86 -2.35
N MET A 547 10.91 18.67 -2.73
CA MET A 547 10.76 17.54 -1.81
C MET A 547 12.11 17.00 -1.30
N ALA A 548 13.22 17.31 -1.97
CA ALA A 548 14.56 17.00 -1.46
C ALA A 548 14.87 17.69 -0.11
N GLU A 549 14.07 18.69 0.30
CA GLU A 549 14.16 19.31 1.62
C GLU A 549 13.65 18.39 2.74
N SER A 550 12.79 17.41 2.40
CA SER A 550 12.29 16.39 3.33
C SER A 550 13.34 15.30 3.64
N ASP A 551 14.32 15.13 2.76
CA ASP A 551 15.36 14.11 2.92
C ASP A 551 16.33 14.49 4.04
N SER A 552 16.79 13.47 4.76
CA SER A 552 17.93 13.65 5.68
C SER A 552 19.24 13.69 4.88
N ARG A 553 20.34 14.01 5.57
CA ARG A 553 21.68 13.96 4.97
C ARG A 553 22.63 13.21 5.88
N HIS A 554 23.54 12.47 5.28
CA HIS A 554 24.70 11.91 5.97
C HIS A 554 25.63 13.05 6.43
N ARG A 555 26.62 12.69 7.28
CA ARG A 555 27.61 13.64 7.79
C ARG A 555 28.46 14.30 6.68
N ASP A 556 28.63 13.62 5.55
CA ASP A 556 29.34 14.12 4.37
C ASP A 556 28.46 14.99 3.44
N GLY A 557 27.19 15.19 3.80
CA GLY A 557 26.24 16.02 3.05
C GLY A 557 25.46 15.27 1.97
N THR A 558 25.76 13.99 1.71
CA THR A 558 25.00 13.18 0.75
C THR A 558 23.56 12.96 1.22
N PRO A 559 22.54 13.01 0.32
CA PRO A 559 21.14 12.79 0.68
C PRO A 559 20.90 11.37 1.21
N MET A 560 20.02 11.25 2.20
CA MET A 560 19.52 9.98 2.71
C MET A 560 18.10 9.75 2.23
N GLY A 561 17.81 8.58 1.68
CA GLY A 561 16.48 8.17 1.25
C GLY A 561 15.50 8.14 2.42
N ARG A 562 14.51 9.04 2.41
CA ARG A 562 13.39 9.01 3.36
C ARG A 562 12.67 7.67 3.27
N PHE A 563 12.26 7.11 4.41
CA PHE A 563 11.66 5.77 4.55
C PHE A 563 12.58 4.57 4.21
N ILE A 564 13.80 4.82 3.75
CA ILE A 564 14.81 3.79 3.44
C ILE A 564 15.88 3.74 4.53
N GLU A 565 16.48 4.89 4.81
CA GLU A 565 17.68 4.96 5.66
C GLU A 565 17.39 5.52 7.05
N PHE A 566 16.16 5.95 7.28
CA PHE A 566 15.69 6.38 8.60
C PHE A 566 14.18 6.22 8.71
N SER A 567 13.74 5.96 9.95
CA SER A 567 12.33 5.89 10.31
C SER A 567 11.64 7.25 10.17
N ASP A 568 10.46 7.24 9.56
CA ASP A 568 9.57 8.39 9.45
C ASP A 568 8.29 8.17 10.27
N ASN A 569 7.64 9.27 10.66
CA ASN A 569 6.40 9.18 11.42
C ASN A 569 5.16 9.02 10.53
N ARG A 570 5.26 9.18 9.21
CA ARG A 570 4.15 9.05 8.26
C ARG A 570 4.10 7.68 7.60
N ASP A 571 2.89 7.28 7.21
CA ASP A 571 2.65 6.11 6.36
C ASP A 571 3.00 6.41 4.90
N PHE A 572 3.36 5.36 4.16
CA PHE A 572 3.83 5.48 2.78
C PHE A 572 3.57 4.20 2.00
N PHE A 573 3.47 4.36 0.69
CA PHE A 573 3.50 3.28 -0.27
C PHE A 573 4.88 3.19 -0.89
N TYR A 574 5.26 1.99 -1.29
CA TYR A 574 6.52 1.76 -1.99
C TYR A 574 6.34 0.67 -3.05
N LEU A 575 7.04 0.85 -4.16
CA LEU A 575 7.04 -0.07 -5.30
C LEU A 575 8.35 -0.84 -5.32
N LEU A 576 8.26 -2.15 -5.45
CA LEU A 576 9.42 -3.03 -5.61
C LEU A 576 9.45 -3.60 -7.02
N ARG A 577 10.61 -3.57 -7.68
CA ARG A 577 10.83 -4.25 -8.97
C ARG A 577 10.57 -5.74 -8.82
N ARG A 578 9.81 -6.33 -9.73
CA ARG A 578 9.60 -7.78 -9.84
C ARG A 578 10.83 -8.49 -10.37
#